data_AF-S7HST8-F1
#
_entry.id   AF-S7HST8-F1
#
_cell.length_a   1.000
_cell.length_b   1.000
_cell.length_c   1.000
_cell.angle_alpha   90.00
_cell.angle_beta   90.00
_cell.angle_gamma   90.00
#
_symmetry.space_group_name_H-M   'P 1'
#
loop_
_entity.id
_entity.type
_entity.pdbx_description
1 polymer ?
#
loop_
_entity_poly.entity_id
_entity_poly.type
_entity_poly.pdbx_seq_one_letter_code
_entity_poly.pdbx_strand_id
1 'polypeptide(L)'
;MSYEFIIQTARLVHKAGLVNVMVSNGYIEKEPLQALLPYIDAWNIDLKGFSQDFYQSLCGASLQPVLDTIEAAAAVSHVEVTTLVIPGENDDPAQMDAEARWLASILPDIPLHLTRYFPQYHWSAPVTPVETLKKLQAAAIPYLHYVYLGNV
;
A
#
# COMPACT_ATOMS: atom_id res chain seq x y z
N MET A 1 -5.80 -5.76 -15.73
CA MET A 1 -5.15 -4.97 -16.81
C MET A 1 -3.79 -5.60 -17.07
N SER A 2 -3.33 -5.74 -18.32
CA SER A 2 -2.02 -6.37 -18.57
C SER A 2 -0.87 -5.37 -18.43
N TYR A 3 0.31 -5.86 -18.10
CA TYR A 3 1.52 -5.04 -17.98
C TYR A 3 1.85 -4.31 -19.29
N GLU A 4 1.70 -4.97 -20.44
CA GLU A 4 1.99 -4.41 -21.76
C GLU A 4 1.11 -3.19 -22.05
N PHE A 5 -0.17 -3.28 -21.71
CA PHE A 5 -1.09 -2.16 -21.86
C PHE A 5 -0.67 -0.98 -20.98
N ILE A 6 -0.31 -1.25 -19.72
CA ILE A 6 0.11 -0.22 -18.77
C ILE A 6 1.37 0.51 -19.26
N ILE A 7 2.45 -0.20 -19.60
CA ILE A 7 3.71 0.44 -20.00
C ILE A 7 3.57 1.20 -21.33
N GLN A 8 2.78 0.68 -22.28
CA GLN A 8 2.53 1.36 -23.56
C GLN A 8 1.75 2.65 -23.35
N THR A 9 0.71 2.62 -22.52
CA THR A 9 -0.12 3.80 -22.25
C THR A 9 0.60 4.83 -21.38
N ALA A 10 1.34 4.41 -20.34
CA ALA A 10 2.11 5.31 -19.48
C ALA A 10 3.11 6.17 -20.29
N ARG A 11 3.79 5.56 -21.26
CA ARG A 11 4.67 6.27 -22.21
C ARG A 11 3.95 7.32 -23.04
N LEU A 12 2.73 7.01 -23.50
CA LEU A 12 1.92 7.94 -24.30
C LEU A 12 1.41 9.11 -23.45
N VAL A 13 0.96 8.84 -22.22
CA VAL A 13 0.52 9.86 -21.25
C VAL A 13 1.65 10.82 -20.94
N HIS A 14 2.85 10.30 -20.62
CA HIS A 14 4.02 11.13 -20.35
C HIS A 14 4.46 11.94 -21.58
N LYS A 15 4.41 11.34 -22.79
CA LYS A 15 4.67 12.06 -24.05
C LYS A 15 3.68 13.22 -24.29
N ALA A 16 2.46 13.10 -23.79
CA ALA A 16 1.45 14.15 -23.85
C ALA A 16 1.61 15.23 -22.77
N GLY A 17 2.62 15.14 -21.89
CA GLY A 17 2.83 16.08 -20.78
C GLY A 17 1.81 15.92 -19.65
N LEU A 18 1.17 14.75 -19.55
CA LEU A 18 0.21 14.40 -18.50
C LEU A 18 0.87 13.54 -17.42
N VAL A 19 0.22 13.47 -16.26
CA VAL A 19 0.67 12.74 -15.08
C VAL A 19 0.07 11.33 -15.07
N ASN A 20 0.89 10.33 -14.74
CA ASN A 20 0.46 8.95 -14.51
C ASN A 20 0.39 8.65 -13.00
N VAL A 21 -0.76 8.17 -12.55
CA VAL A 21 -0.96 7.65 -11.19
C VAL A 21 -1.22 6.15 -11.25
N MET A 22 -0.43 5.36 -10.54
CA MET A 22 -0.58 3.91 -10.44
C MET A 22 -1.23 3.52 -9.12
N VAL A 23 -2.39 2.88 -9.19
CA VAL A 23 -3.02 2.24 -8.02
C VAL A 23 -2.81 0.73 -8.16
N SER A 24 -2.11 0.13 -7.21
CA SER A 24 -1.60 -1.25 -7.33
C SER A 24 -1.54 -1.97 -6.00
N ASN A 25 -1.54 -3.31 -6.03
CA ASN A 25 -1.19 -4.12 -4.86
C ASN A 25 0.32 -4.24 -4.64
N GLY A 26 1.14 -3.60 -5.49
CA GLY A 26 2.59 -3.58 -5.40
C GLY A 26 3.27 -4.92 -5.73
N TYR A 27 2.54 -5.92 -6.23
CA TYR A 27 3.12 -7.23 -6.52
C TYR A 27 3.54 -7.32 -8.00
N ILE A 28 4.81 -7.05 -8.28
CA ILE A 28 5.37 -7.00 -9.63
C ILE A 28 6.82 -7.51 -9.64
N GLU A 29 7.20 -8.18 -10.73
CA GLU A 29 8.58 -8.62 -10.93
C GLU A 29 9.53 -7.43 -11.11
N LYS A 30 10.81 -7.65 -10.80
CA LYS A 30 11.83 -6.61 -10.78
C LYS A 30 12.00 -5.91 -12.15
N GLU A 31 12.14 -6.65 -13.24
CA GLU A 31 12.39 -6.07 -14.56
C GLU A 31 11.19 -5.25 -15.07
N PRO A 32 9.93 -5.75 -14.98
CA PRO A 32 8.73 -4.95 -15.27
C PRO A 32 8.63 -3.68 -14.43
N LEU A 33 8.93 -3.74 -13.13
CA LEU A 33 8.93 -2.57 -12.25
C LEU A 33 9.93 -1.52 -12.73
N GLN A 34 11.18 -1.91 -12.97
CA GLN A 34 12.23 -0.99 -13.43
C GLN A 34 11.87 -0.31 -14.75
N ALA A 35 11.16 -0.99 -15.64
CA ALA A 35 10.68 -0.41 -16.88
C ALA A 35 9.52 0.58 -16.69
N LEU A 36 8.70 0.44 -15.63
CA LEU A 36 7.57 1.32 -15.32
C LEU A 36 7.99 2.57 -14.56
N LEU A 37 8.91 2.46 -13.60
CA LEU A 37 9.32 3.54 -12.69
C LEU A 37 9.53 4.91 -13.38
N PRO A 38 10.19 5.01 -14.56
CA PRO A 38 10.41 6.30 -15.22
C PRO A 38 9.15 7.00 -15.77
N TYR A 39 8.01 6.31 -15.79
CA TYR A 39 6.78 6.79 -16.43
C TYR A 39 5.62 6.97 -15.45
N ILE A 40 5.79 6.62 -14.18
CA ILE A 40 4.75 6.74 -13.15
C ILE A 40 5.17 7.82 -12.16
N ASP A 41 4.37 8.88 -12.07
CA ASP A 41 4.68 10.06 -11.24
C ASP A 41 4.22 9.89 -9.79
N ALA A 42 3.16 9.10 -9.57
CA ALA A 42 2.65 8.79 -8.25
C ALA A 42 2.12 7.36 -8.14
N TRP A 43 2.27 6.77 -6.96
CA TRP A 43 1.78 5.44 -6.62
C TRP A 43 0.87 5.49 -5.40
N ASN A 44 -0.22 4.72 -5.44
CA ASN A 44 -0.94 4.29 -4.25
C ASN A 44 -0.82 2.76 -4.19
N ILE A 45 -0.09 2.26 -3.19
CA ILE A 45 0.25 0.85 -3.06
C ILE A 45 -0.50 0.26 -1.87
N ASP A 46 -1.26 -0.81 -2.11
CA ASP A 46 -1.89 -1.55 -1.04
C ASP A 46 -0.87 -2.44 -0.31
N LEU A 47 -0.47 -2.02 0.89
CA LEU A 47 0.26 -2.88 1.82
C LEU A 47 -0.78 -3.58 2.71
N LYS A 48 -1.11 -4.84 2.39
CA LYS A 48 -2.29 -5.50 2.97
C LYS A 48 -2.08 -5.96 4.41
N GLY A 49 -0.86 -5.90 4.92
CA GLY A 49 -0.51 -6.16 6.30
C GLY A 49 0.98 -6.41 6.43
N PHE A 50 1.55 -6.12 7.60
CA PHE A 50 2.99 -6.28 7.83
C PHE A 50 3.34 -7.65 8.40
N SER A 51 2.84 -8.71 7.76
CA SER A 51 3.01 -10.10 8.18
C SER A 51 3.15 -11.03 6.98
N GLN A 52 4.22 -11.82 6.96
CA GLN A 52 4.43 -12.84 5.93
C GLN A 52 3.34 -13.93 5.99
N ASP A 53 2.89 -14.29 7.19
CA ASP A 53 1.84 -15.30 7.38
C ASP A 53 0.50 -14.83 6.79
N PHE A 54 0.17 -13.54 6.95
CA PHE A 54 -1.02 -12.95 6.33
C PHE A 54 -0.95 -13.04 4.80
N TYR A 55 0.19 -12.70 4.20
CA TYR A 55 0.39 -12.78 2.75
C TYR A 55 0.28 -14.21 2.22
N GLN A 56 0.85 -15.19 2.92
CA GLN A 56 0.83 -16.59 2.49
C GLN A 56 -0.56 -17.22 2.63
N SER A 57 -1.21 -17.02 3.78
CA SER A 57 -2.49 -17.66 4.10
C SER A 57 -3.66 -17.03 3.35
N LEU A 58 -3.68 -15.71 3.21
CA LEU A 58 -4.85 -14.99 2.72
C LEU A 58 -4.68 -14.46 1.29
N CYS A 59 -3.48 -14.01 0.93
CA CYS A 59 -3.22 -13.46 -0.40
C CYS A 59 -2.66 -14.49 -1.39
N GLY A 60 -2.14 -15.63 -0.90
CA GLY A 60 -1.39 -16.58 -1.73
C GLY A 60 -0.12 -15.96 -2.33
N ALA A 61 0.49 -15.01 -1.62
CA ALA A 61 1.61 -14.19 -2.08
C ALA A 61 2.69 -14.06 -0.99
N SER A 62 3.73 -13.27 -1.26
CA SER A 62 4.78 -12.91 -0.29
C SER A 62 4.78 -11.41 -0.02
N LEU A 63 5.18 -11.01 1.18
CA LEU A 63 5.27 -9.60 1.59
C LEU A 63 6.41 -8.87 0.85
N GLN A 64 7.58 -9.51 0.75
CA GLN A 64 8.80 -8.87 0.26
C GLN A 64 8.68 -8.17 -1.11
N PRO A 65 8.05 -8.75 -2.14
CA PRO A 65 7.91 -8.07 -3.43
C PRO A 65 7.13 -6.74 -3.37
N VAL A 66 6.18 -6.63 -2.43
CA VAL A 66 5.43 -5.38 -2.21
C VAL A 66 6.33 -4.34 -1.53
N LEU A 67 7.13 -4.77 -0.55
CA LEU A 67 8.11 -3.91 0.12
C LEU A 67 9.15 -3.37 -0.86
N ASP A 68 9.71 -4.24 -1.70
CA ASP A 68 10.68 -3.88 -2.74
C ASP A 68 10.09 -2.87 -3.73
N THR A 69 8.81 -3.01 -4.06
CA THR A 69 8.09 -2.09 -4.96
C THR A 69 7.90 -0.72 -4.33
N ILE A 70 7.49 -0.65 -3.07
CA ILE A 70 7.34 0.61 -2.33
C ILE A 70 8.69 1.33 -2.23
N GLU A 71 9.76 0.63 -1.85
CA GLU A 71 11.10 1.22 -1.73
C GLU A 71 11.61 1.76 -3.08
N ALA A 72 11.48 0.98 -4.15
CA ALA A 72 11.92 1.40 -5.48
C ALA A 72 11.09 2.56 -6.05
N ALA A 73 9.77 2.59 -5.79
CA ALA A 73 8.90 3.68 -6.23
C ALA A 73 9.17 4.98 -5.46
N ALA A 74 9.36 4.89 -4.14
CA ALA A 74 9.61 6.05 -3.28
C ALA A 74 10.93 6.77 -3.61
N ALA A 75 11.89 6.07 -4.23
CA ALA A 75 13.14 6.66 -4.68
C ALA A 75 12.99 7.63 -5.86
N VAL A 76 11.91 7.56 -6.64
CA VAL A 76 11.77 8.30 -7.91
C VAL A 76 10.41 8.97 -8.12
N SER A 77 9.42 8.71 -7.27
CA SER A 77 8.04 9.16 -7.46
C SER A 77 7.33 9.39 -6.11
N HIS A 78 6.18 10.08 -6.14
CA HIS A 78 5.34 10.21 -4.95
C HIS A 78 4.72 8.85 -4.60
N VAL A 79 4.75 8.44 -3.34
CA VAL A 79 4.19 7.16 -2.91
C VAL A 79 3.27 7.39 -1.71
N GLU A 80 2.08 6.84 -1.81
CA GLU A 80 1.15 6.66 -0.70
C GLU A 80 0.91 5.16 -0.49
N VAL A 81 0.70 4.78 0.76
CA VAL A 81 0.41 3.39 1.15
C VAL A 81 -0.99 3.30 1.72
N THR A 82 -1.73 2.29 1.30
CA THR A 82 -3.09 2.03 1.78
C THR A 82 -3.15 0.66 2.45
N THR A 83 -3.68 0.61 3.66
CA THR A 83 -3.87 -0.62 4.42
C THR A 83 -5.36 -0.76 4.76
N LEU A 84 -6.03 -1.74 4.15
CA LEU A 84 -7.40 -2.10 4.49
C LEU A 84 -7.40 -2.92 5.77
N VAL A 85 -7.93 -2.38 6.86
CA VAL A 85 -7.87 -3.02 8.18
C VAL A 85 -9.06 -3.97 8.34
N ILE A 86 -8.79 -5.27 8.41
CA ILE A 86 -9.77 -6.35 8.57
C ILE A 86 -9.64 -6.91 10.01
N PRO A 87 -10.71 -6.91 10.82
CA PRO A 87 -10.65 -7.37 12.20
C PRO A 87 -10.22 -8.83 12.33
N GLY A 88 -9.24 -9.11 13.17
CA GLY A 88 -8.70 -10.45 13.42
C GLY A 88 -7.65 -10.91 12.42
N GLU A 89 -7.37 -10.14 11.36
CA GLU A 89 -6.45 -10.52 10.29
C GLU A 89 -5.18 -9.64 10.28
N ASN A 90 -5.34 -8.31 10.27
CA ASN A 90 -4.23 -7.35 10.19
C ASN A 90 -4.44 -6.13 11.11
N ASP A 91 -5.22 -6.28 12.18
CA ASP A 91 -5.56 -5.22 13.13
C ASP A 91 -4.74 -5.25 14.44
N ASP A 92 -3.57 -5.88 14.41
CA ASP A 92 -2.61 -5.89 15.51
C ASP A 92 -1.80 -4.57 15.56
N PRO A 93 -1.89 -3.78 16.66
CA PRO A 93 -1.10 -2.56 16.82
C PRO A 93 0.41 -2.77 16.74
N ALA A 94 0.94 -3.95 17.12
CA ALA A 94 2.36 -4.23 17.03
C ALA A 94 2.83 -4.38 15.57
N GLN A 95 2.01 -4.98 14.71
CA GLN A 95 2.28 -5.06 13.27
C GLN A 95 2.19 -3.69 12.61
N MET A 96 1.18 -2.88 12.97
CA MET A 96 1.04 -1.52 12.44
C MET A 96 2.19 -0.60 12.84
N ASP A 97 2.64 -0.69 14.09
CA ASP A 97 3.84 0.01 14.54
C ASP A 97 5.07 -0.42 13.70
N ALA A 98 5.25 -1.71 13.42
CA ALA A 98 6.35 -2.21 12.60
C ALA A 98 6.25 -1.72 11.13
N GLU A 99 5.04 -1.71 10.56
CA GLU A 99 4.73 -1.15 9.24
C GLU A 99 5.14 0.33 9.17
N ALA A 100 4.69 1.13 10.12
CA ALA A 100 4.95 2.56 10.16
C ALA A 100 6.44 2.87 10.38
N ARG A 101 7.14 2.11 11.23
CA ARG A 101 8.60 2.21 11.39
C ARG A 101 9.33 1.90 10.10
N TRP A 102 8.91 0.87 9.39
CA TRP A 102 9.53 0.48 8.13
C TRP A 102 9.30 1.55 7.05
N LEU A 103 8.08 2.06 6.90
CA LEU A 103 7.77 3.16 5.99
C LEU A 103 8.59 4.42 6.31
N ALA A 104 8.67 4.79 7.60
CA ALA A 104 9.46 5.93 8.04
C ALA A 104 10.97 5.76 7.82
N SER A 105 11.46 4.51 7.76
CA SER A 105 12.86 4.22 7.41
C SER A 105 13.18 4.48 5.93
N ILE A 106 12.15 4.44 5.07
CA ILE A 106 12.24 4.87 3.68
C ILE A 106 12.10 6.40 3.63
N LEU A 107 10.92 6.91 3.98
CA LEU A 107 10.59 8.33 4.00
C LEU A 107 9.45 8.60 5.01
N PRO A 108 9.67 9.43 6.05
CA PRO A 108 8.62 9.79 7.04
C PRO A 108 7.39 10.51 6.47
N ASP A 109 7.53 11.07 5.26
CA ASP A 109 6.48 11.80 4.55
C ASP A 109 5.56 10.90 3.71
N ILE A 110 5.81 9.58 3.63
CA ILE A 110 4.89 8.65 2.95
C ILE A 110 3.54 8.67 3.66
N PRO A 111 2.44 9.10 3.00
CA PRO A 111 1.12 9.04 3.59
C PRO A 111 0.65 7.59 3.75
N LEU A 112 0.21 7.26 4.97
CA LEU A 112 -0.41 5.99 5.28
C LEU A 112 -1.92 6.17 5.44
N HIS A 113 -2.71 5.46 4.63
CA HIS A 113 -4.16 5.44 4.69
C HIS A 113 -4.66 4.15 5.32
N LEU A 114 -5.27 4.26 6.49
CA LEU A 114 -5.92 3.14 7.17
C LEU A 114 -7.40 3.14 6.80
N THR A 115 -7.81 2.21 5.94
CA THR A 115 -9.18 2.18 5.42
C THR A 115 -10.05 1.17 6.16
N ARG A 116 -11.28 1.58 6.45
CA ARG A 116 -12.27 0.74 7.13
C ARG A 116 -12.79 -0.38 6.21
N TYR A 117 -12.73 -1.61 6.69
CA TYR A 117 -13.33 -2.75 6.01
C TYR A 117 -14.84 -2.86 6.31
N PHE A 118 -15.59 -3.26 5.28
CA PHE A 118 -17.00 -3.63 5.35
C PHE A 118 -17.15 -5.02 4.72
N PRO A 119 -17.92 -5.93 5.34
CA PRO A 119 -18.10 -7.28 4.81
C PRO A 119 -18.79 -7.25 3.46
N GLN A 120 -18.18 -7.95 2.51
CA GLN A 120 -18.65 -8.09 1.15
C GLN A 120 -18.40 -9.52 0.66
N TYR A 121 -19.22 -9.97 -0.27
CA TYR A 121 -19.09 -11.30 -0.89
C TYR A 121 -19.06 -12.44 0.16
N HIS A 122 -18.05 -13.31 0.14
CA HIS A 122 -17.92 -14.47 1.04
C HIS A 122 -17.20 -14.17 2.37
N TRP A 123 -16.95 -12.89 2.68
CA TRP A 123 -16.27 -12.51 3.91
C TRP A 123 -17.25 -12.21 5.05
N SER A 124 -17.03 -12.82 6.22
CA SER A 124 -17.92 -12.75 7.39
C SER A 124 -17.35 -12.00 8.59
N ALA A 125 -16.09 -11.55 8.53
CA ALA A 125 -15.52 -10.68 9.56
C ALA A 125 -16.41 -9.43 9.75
N PRO A 126 -16.57 -8.94 10.99
CA PRO A 126 -17.39 -7.77 11.25
C PRO A 126 -16.80 -6.52 10.57
N VAL A 127 -17.64 -5.49 10.35
CA VAL A 127 -17.17 -4.16 9.96
C VAL A 127 -16.10 -3.70 10.95
N THR A 128 -15.00 -3.15 10.47
CA THR A 128 -13.92 -2.66 11.33
C THR A 128 -14.44 -1.57 12.26
N PRO A 129 -14.32 -1.73 13.60
CA PRO A 129 -14.66 -0.66 14.51
C PRO A 129 -13.80 0.57 14.25
N VAL A 130 -14.40 1.76 14.27
CA VAL A 130 -13.64 3.02 14.12
C VAL A 130 -12.57 3.17 15.21
N GLU A 131 -12.83 2.64 16.41
CA GLU A 131 -11.86 2.62 17.50
C GLU A 131 -10.65 1.72 17.21
N THR A 132 -10.81 0.65 16.42
CA THR A 132 -9.68 -0.15 15.94
C THR A 132 -8.79 0.70 15.04
N LEU A 133 -9.37 1.42 14.07
CA LEU A 133 -8.61 2.32 13.19
C LEU A 133 -7.87 3.41 13.97
N LYS A 134 -8.51 4.03 14.97
CA LYS A 134 -7.86 5.05 15.81
C LYS A 134 -6.68 4.49 16.62
N LYS A 135 -6.78 3.25 17.12
CA LYS A 135 -5.67 2.58 17.82
C LYS A 135 -4.49 2.35 16.89
N LEU A 136 -4.75 1.89 15.68
CA LEU A 136 -3.71 1.66 14.66
C LEU A 136 -3.09 2.99 14.21
N GLN A 137 -3.89 4.03 14.00
CA GLN A 137 -3.39 5.38 13.74
C GLN A 137 -2.47 5.87 14.87
N ALA A 138 -2.88 5.70 16.13
CA ALA A 138 -2.06 6.08 17.29
C ALA A 138 -0.72 5.32 17.34
N ALA A 139 -0.66 4.09 16.83
CA ALA A 139 0.57 3.31 16.71
C ALA A 139 1.49 3.79 15.58
N ALA A 140 0.93 4.37 14.51
CA ALA A 140 1.69 4.79 13.32
C ALA A 140 2.17 6.26 13.37
N ILE A 141 1.37 7.18 13.95
CA ILE A 141 1.71 8.61 14.02
C ILE A 141 3.03 8.97 14.73
N PRO A 142 3.63 8.15 15.63
CA PRO A 142 4.96 8.45 16.15
C PRO A 142 6.08 8.40 15.10
N TYR A 143 5.84 7.74 13.96
CA TYR A 143 6.84 7.47 12.92
C TYR A 143 6.58 8.22 11.61
N LEU A 144 5.31 8.45 11.27
CA LEU A 144 4.89 9.05 9.99
C LEU A 144 4.18 10.39 10.22
N HIS A 145 4.45 11.37 9.35
CA HIS A 145 3.82 12.69 9.44
C HIS A 145 2.35 12.69 9.02
N TYR A 146 1.95 11.77 8.14
CA TYR A 146 0.62 11.72 7.55
C TYR A 146 0.01 10.32 7.71
N VAL A 147 -0.92 10.19 8.64
CA VAL A 147 -1.70 8.96 8.85
C VAL A 147 -3.19 9.28 8.82
N TYR A 148 -3.89 8.83 7.79
CA TYR A 148 -5.29 9.15 7.53
C TYR A 148 -6.21 7.96 7.78
N LEU A 149 -7.41 8.24 8.27
CA LEU A 149 -8.47 7.25 8.40
C LEU A 149 -9.44 7.39 7.23
N GLY A 150 -9.61 6.32 6.46
CA GLY A 150 -10.53 6.25 5.33
C GLY A 150 -11.81 5.47 5.67
N ASN A 151 -12.91 5.81 4.99
CA ASN A 151 -14.22 5.17 5.14
C ASN A 151 -14.79 5.19 6.58
N VAL A 152 -14.51 6.26 7.34
CA VAL A 152 -14.98 6.48 8.72
C VAL A 152 -16.25 7.32 8.78
#